data_AF-A0A522UA60-F1
#
_entry.id   AF-A0A522UA60-F1
#
_cell.length_a   1.000
_cell.length_b   1.000
_cell.length_c   1.000
_cell.angle_alpha   90.00
_cell.angle_beta   90.00
_cell.angle_gamma   90.00
#
_symmetry.space_group_name_H-M   'P 1'
#
loop_
_entity.id
_entity.type
_entity.pdbx_description
1 polymer ?
#
loop_
_entity_poly.entity_id
_entity_poly.type
_entity_poly.pdbx_seq_one_letter_code
_entity_poly.pdbx_strand_id
1 'polypeptide(L)'
;MSKGIKHFLIVFDHDKGVMEELISFEEDGERAVAAYSAKEKELQDRKLVEIVLIGADSLETVEQTHANYFDGSVAVSKYLEGVNP
;
A
#
# COMPACT_ATOMS: atom_id res chain seq x y z
N MET A 1 -15.63 -18.10 -8.97
CA MET A 1 -15.50 -16.63 -8.97
C MET A 1 -14.06 -16.33 -8.63
N SER A 2 -13.22 -16.12 -9.64
CA SER A 2 -11.82 -15.73 -9.41
C SER A 2 -11.85 -14.31 -8.86
N LYS A 3 -11.76 -14.16 -7.54
CA LYS A 3 -11.66 -12.85 -6.89
C LYS A 3 -10.37 -12.23 -7.41
N GLY A 4 -10.48 -11.25 -8.31
CA GLY A 4 -9.33 -10.55 -8.85
C GLY A 4 -8.60 -9.86 -7.72
N ILE A 5 -7.28 -10.07 -7.65
CA ILE A 5 -6.43 -9.40 -6.69
C ILE A 5 -6.40 -7.93 -7.10
N LYS A 6 -6.81 -7.05 -6.19
CA LYS A 6 -6.73 -5.61 -6.40
C LYS A 6 -5.33 -5.10 -6.12
N HIS A 7 -4.86 -4.19 -6.94
CA HIS A 7 -3.54 -3.58 -6.81
C HIS A 7 -3.65 -2.19 -6.19
N PHE A 8 -2.81 -1.92 -5.20
CA PHE A 8 -2.73 -0.65 -4.50
C PHE A 8 -1.29 -0.18 -4.50
N LEU A 9 -1.06 1.05 -4.94
CA LEU A 9 0.23 1.69 -4.94
C LEU A 9 0.26 2.72 -3.83
N ILE A 10 1.26 2.60 -2.96
CA ILE A 10 1.48 3.48 -1.84
C ILE A 10 2.80 4.20 -2.07
N VAL A 11 2.79 5.52 -1.97
CA VAL A 11 3.98 6.36 -1.96
C VAL A 11 4.16 6.87 -0.53
N PHE A 12 5.18 6.36 0.15
CA PHE A 12 5.52 6.73 1.51
C PHE A 12 6.78 7.59 1.51
N ASP A 13 6.69 8.76 2.11
CA ASP A 13 7.83 9.66 2.26
C ASP A 13 8.41 9.47 3.67
N HIS A 14 9.60 8.87 3.74
CA HIS A 14 10.38 8.67 4.96
C HIS A 14 10.97 9.96 5.51
N ASP A 15 11.12 11.01 4.69
CA ASP A 15 11.61 12.32 5.15
C ASP A 15 10.58 12.97 6.10
N LYS A 16 9.31 12.90 5.73
CA LYS A 16 8.17 13.41 6.51
C LYS A 16 7.54 12.35 7.43
N GLY A 17 7.78 11.08 7.16
CA GLY A 17 7.17 9.95 7.86
C GLY A 17 5.67 9.82 7.58
N VAL A 18 5.22 10.19 6.37
CA VAL A 18 3.80 10.15 6.00
C VAL A 18 3.59 9.51 4.63
N MET A 19 2.43 8.88 4.46
CA MET A 19 1.95 8.47 3.13
C MET A 19 1.59 9.73 2.34
N GLU A 20 2.33 10.01 1.27
CA GLU A 20 2.02 11.15 0.38
C GLU A 20 0.94 10.79 -0.63
N GLU A 21 0.87 9.52 -1.07
CA GLU A 21 -0.06 9.12 -2.11
C GLU A 21 -0.52 7.67 -1.96
N LEU A 22 -1.81 7.43 -2.23
CA LEU A 22 -2.42 6.11 -2.31
C LEU A 22 -3.24 6.02 -3.59
N ILE A 23 -2.93 5.06 -4.46
CA ILE A 23 -3.64 4.86 -5.73
C ILE A 23 -4.10 3.41 -5.81
N SER A 24 -5.42 3.21 -5.95
CA SER A 24 -6.01 1.89 -6.18
C SER A 24 -6.23 1.66 -7.68
N PHE A 25 -5.66 0.57 -8.19
CA PHE A 25 -5.79 0.12 -9.58
C PHE A 25 -6.78 -1.04 -9.73
N GLU A 26 -7.43 -1.47 -8.64
CA GLU A 26 -8.35 -2.62 -8.66
C GLU A 26 -7.71 -3.81 -9.40
N GLU A 27 -8.43 -4.46 -10.32
CA GLU A 27 -7.94 -5.65 -11.03
C GLU A 27 -6.92 -5.33 -12.15
N ASP A 28 -6.59 -4.05 -12.38
CA ASP A 28 -5.68 -3.60 -13.43
C ASP A 28 -4.20 -3.64 -12.99
N GLY A 29 -3.64 -4.85 -12.88
CA GLY A 29 -2.24 -5.05 -12.49
C GLY A 29 -1.22 -4.40 -13.43
N GLU A 30 -1.49 -4.40 -14.75
CA GLU A 30 -0.62 -3.74 -15.74
C GLU A 30 -0.51 -2.24 -15.48
N ARG A 31 -1.63 -1.61 -15.12
CA ARG A 31 -1.70 -0.18 -14.83
C ARG A 31 -1.00 0.15 -13.52
N ALA A 32 -1.09 -0.74 -12.54
CA ALA A 32 -0.42 -0.59 -11.26
C ALA A 32 1.12 -0.67 -11.40
N VAL A 33 1.63 -1.62 -12.18
CA VAL A 33 3.07 -1.72 -12.48
C VAL A 33 3.55 -0.53 -13.30
N ALA A 34 2.78 -0.09 -14.29
CA ALA A 34 3.13 1.09 -15.08
C ALA A 34 3.21 2.36 -14.21
N ALA A 35 2.27 2.54 -13.29
CA ALA A 35 2.28 3.64 -12.33
C ALA A 35 3.44 3.54 -11.34
N TYR A 36 3.75 2.33 -10.85
CA TYR A 36 4.91 2.05 -10.01
C TYR A 36 6.21 2.47 -10.70
N SER A 37 6.46 1.97 -11.90
CA SER A 37 7.68 2.31 -12.65
C SER A 37 7.74 3.80 -13.05
N ALA A 38 6.60 4.43 -13.32
CA ALA A 38 6.54 5.88 -13.57
C ALA A 38 6.95 6.65 -12.30
N LYS A 39 6.35 6.33 -11.16
CA LYS A 39 6.62 6.97 -9.87
C LYS A 39 8.05 6.72 -9.41
N GLU A 40 8.58 5.52 -9.56
CA GLU A 40 9.99 5.21 -9.27
C GLU A 40 10.91 6.10 -10.08
N LYS A 41 10.61 6.30 -11.37
CA LYS A 41 11.43 7.14 -12.24
C LYS A 41 11.28 8.63 -11.92
N GLU A 42 10.10 9.09 -11.52
CA GLU A 42 9.87 10.47 -11.09
C GLU A 42 10.54 10.76 -9.74
N LEU A 43 10.50 9.80 -8.82
CA LEU A 43 10.98 9.92 -7.45
C LEU A 43 12.37 9.33 -7.25
N GLN A 44 13.04 8.85 -8.31
CA GLN A 44 14.40 8.27 -8.24
C GLN A 44 15.42 9.22 -7.59
N ASP A 45 15.20 10.52 -7.70
CA ASP A 45 16.04 11.57 -7.11
C ASP A 45 15.79 11.71 -5.59
N ARG A 46 14.59 11.35 -5.13
CA ARG A 46 14.20 11.36 -3.72
C ARG A 46 14.53 10.02 -3.05
N LYS A 47 15.74 9.93 -2.49
CA LYS A 47 16.21 8.75 -1.72
C LYS A 47 15.40 8.40 -0.48
N LEU A 48 14.56 9.33 -0.01
CA LEU A 48 13.73 9.16 1.18
C LEU A 48 12.28 8.86 0.83
N VAL A 49 11.96 8.57 -0.43
CA VAL A 49 10.63 8.14 -0.83
C VAL A 49 10.66 6.64 -1.15
N GLU A 50 9.74 5.91 -0.53
CA GLU A 50 9.52 4.49 -0.76
C GLU A 50 8.20 4.31 -1.51
N ILE A 51 8.22 3.49 -2.55
CA ILE A 51 7.04 3.18 -3.34
C ILE A 51 6.78 1.69 -3.14
N VAL A 52 5.55 1.35 -2.76
CA VAL A 52 5.17 -0.03 -2.44
C VAL A 52 3.94 -0.39 -3.25
N LEU A 53 4.02 -1.49 -3.99
CA LEU A 53 2.88 -2.06 -4.72
C LEU A 53 2.34 -3.28 -3.95
N ILE A 54 1.08 -3.20 -3.52
CA ILE A 54 0.41 -4.23 -2.72
C ILE A 54 -0.71 -4.84 -3.55
N GLY A 55 -0.71 -6.17 -3.66
CA GLY A 55 -1.84 -6.93 -4.21
C GLY A 55 -2.68 -7.51 -3.07
N ALA A 56 -3.97 -7.17 -3.00
CA ALA A 56 -4.90 -7.73 -2.02
C ALA A 56 -6.33 -7.86 -2.55
N ASP A 57 -7.12 -8.73 -1.94
CA ASP A 57 -8.52 -8.95 -2.30
C ASP A 57 -9.42 -7.70 -2.12
N SER A 58 -9.08 -6.80 -1.20
CA SER A 58 -9.84 -5.57 -0.89
C SER A 58 -8.99 -4.55 -0.14
N LEU A 59 -9.33 -3.26 -0.24
CA LEU A 59 -8.65 -2.17 0.46
C LEU A 59 -8.62 -2.43 1.98
N GLU A 60 -9.73 -2.90 2.54
CA GLU A 60 -9.84 -3.26 3.96
C GLU A 60 -8.84 -4.34 4.41
N THR A 61 -8.47 -5.28 3.52
CA THR A 61 -7.43 -6.28 3.79
C THR A 61 -6.02 -5.66 3.75
N VAL A 62 -5.80 -4.69 2.86
CA VAL A 62 -4.57 -3.91 2.81
C VAL A 62 -4.42 -3.07 4.07
N GLU A 63 -5.46 -2.33 4.44
CA GLU A 63 -5.47 -1.52 5.66
C GLU A 63 -5.22 -2.37 6.90
N GLN A 64 -5.76 -3.59 6.97
CA GLN A 64 -5.49 -4.49 8.12
C GLN A 64 -4.08 -5.08 8.13
N THR A 65 -3.54 -5.50 6.98
CA THR A 65 -2.23 -6.18 6.91
C THR A 65 -1.06 -5.18 6.86
N HIS A 66 -1.30 -3.99 6.33
CA HIS A 66 -0.34 -2.91 6.08
C HIS A 66 -0.78 -1.61 6.76
N ALA A 67 -1.45 -1.71 7.91
CA ALA A 67 -1.93 -0.57 8.72
C ALA A 67 -0.86 0.48 8.98
N ASN A 68 0.40 0.05 9.09
CA ASN A 68 1.57 0.91 9.34
C ASN A 68 1.79 1.99 8.27
N TYR A 69 1.26 1.82 7.06
CA TYR A 69 1.36 2.82 5.99
C TYR A 69 0.17 3.79 5.98
N PHE A 70 -1.00 3.37 6.48
CA PHE A 70 -2.23 4.17 6.46
C PHE A 70 -2.34 5.06 7.70
N ASP A 71 -1.99 4.53 8.87
CA ASP A 71 -2.00 5.28 10.11
C ASP A 71 -0.59 5.86 10.31
N GLY A 72 -0.34 7.06 9.77
CA GLY A 72 0.88 7.85 10.01
C GLY A 72 1.11 8.25 11.47
N SER A 73 0.51 7.53 12.41
CA SER A 73 0.70 7.60 13.85
C SER A 73 0.76 6.15 14.33
N VAL A 74 1.84 5.78 15.01
CA VAL A 74 1.96 4.43 15.56
C VAL A 74 0.83 4.20 16.58
N ALA A 75 -0.22 3.47 16.20
CA ALA A 75 -1.24 2.97 17.12
C ALA A 75 -1.80 1.60 16.67
N VAL A 76 -1.10 0.56 17.10
CA VAL A 76 -1.64 -0.73 17.57
C VAL A 76 -3.16 -0.92 17.40
N SER A 77 -3.53 -1.83 16.50
CA SER A 77 -4.75 -2.63 16.64
C SER A 77 -4.35 -4.11 16.51
N LYS A 78 -3.70 -4.73 17.49
CA LYS A 78 -4.31 -5.45 18.63
C LYS A 78 -5.51 -6.37 18.35
N TYR A 79 -5.92 -6.59 17.08
CA TYR A 79 -7.17 -7.31 16.79
C TYR A 79 -7.06 -8.37 15.70
N LEU A 80 -6.07 -9.26 15.77
CA LEU A 80 -6.24 -10.63 15.24
C LEU A 80 -5.74 -11.68 16.25
N GLU A 81 -5.92 -11.42 17.55
CA GLU A 81 -6.23 -12.51 18.50
C GLU A 81 -7.60 -13.08 18.11
N GLY A 82 -7.57 -14.04 17.20
CA GLY A 82 -8.72 -14.82 16.78
C GLY A 82 -8.34 -16.29 16.61
N VAL A 83 -7.39 -16.78 17.42
CA VAL A 83 -7.20 -18.21 17.65
C VAL A 83 -8.25 -18.65 18.67
N ASN A 84 -9.26 -19.35 18.15
CA ASN A 84 -10.03 -20.46 18.73
C ASN A 84 -10.74 -20.30 20.10
N PRO A 85 -11.87 -21.01 20.25
CA PRO A 85 -11.92 -22.08 21.25
C PRO A 85 -11.89 -23.47 20.63
#